data_AF-A0A0W1GPF8-F1
#
_entry.id   AF-A0A0W1GPF8-F1
#
_cell.length_a   1.000
_cell.length_b   1.000
_cell.length_c   1.000
_cell.angle_alpha   90.00
_cell.angle_beta   90.00
_cell.angle_gamma   90.00
#
_symmetry.space_group_name_H-M   'P 1'
#
loop_
_entity.id
_entity.type
_entity.pdbx_description
1 polymer ?
#
loop_
_entity_poly.entity_id
_entity_poly.type
_entity_poly.pdbx_seq_one_letter_code
_entity_poly.pdbx_strand_id
1 'polypeptide(L)'
;MTFANSEFVALVKRTRAKFGVGIDEAPEPVFADAEMRRPIAWRISHDPGCRRQALHDLKRKGETSFFVEIDGRLRFREAGKDD
;
A
#
# COMPACT_ATOMS: atom_id res chain seq x y z
N MET A 1 -15.65 -5.73 -7.45
CA MET A 1 -14.45 -6.19 -8.18
C MET A 1 -13.66 -7.06 -7.21
N THR A 2 -13.62 -8.37 -7.41
CA THR A 2 -12.91 -9.30 -6.52
C THR A 2 -11.46 -9.34 -7.00
N PHE A 3 -10.55 -8.62 -6.34
CA PHE A 3 -9.14 -8.58 -6.76
C PHE A 3 -8.46 -9.87 -6.29
N ALA A 4 -8.30 -10.85 -7.18
CA ALA A 4 -7.82 -12.17 -6.81
C ALA A 4 -6.39 -12.12 -6.23
N ASN A 5 -6.04 -13.10 -5.40
CA ASN A 5 -4.72 -13.13 -4.77
C ASN A 5 -3.58 -13.31 -5.79
N SER A 6 -3.83 -14.09 -6.85
CA SER A 6 -2.93 -14.25 -7.98
C SER A 6 -2.66 -12.94 -8.72
N GLU A 7 -3.70 -12.15 -8.99
CA GLU A 7 -3.58 -10.87 -9.68
C GLU A 7 -2.79 -9.85 -8.87
N PHE A 8 -2.95 -9.86 -7.55
CA PHE A 8 -2.16 -9.02 -6.65
C PHE A 8 -0.69 -9.40 -6.63
N VAL A 9 -0.37 -10.69 -6.54
CA VAL A 9 1.01 -11.17 -6.59
C VAL A 9 1.65 -10.80 -7.94
N ALA A 10 0.90 -10.95 -9.05
CA ALA A 10 1.38 -10.54 -10.37
C ALA A 10 1.63 -9.03 -10.46
N LEU A 11 0.72 -8.21 -9.91
CA LEU A 11 0.85 -6.76 -9.88
C LEU A 11 2.04 -6.31 -9.02
N VAL A 12 2.22 -6.92 -7.83
CA VAL A 12 3.39 -6.67 -6.97
C VAL A 12 4.67 -7.00 -7.71
N LYS A 13 4.74 -8.16 -8.38
CA LYS A 13 5.92 -8.56 -9.19
C LYS A 13 6.19 -7.56 -10.31
N ARG A 14 5.15 -7.15 -11.05
CA ARG A 14 5.27 -6.17 -12.15
C ARG A 14 5.73 -4.81 -11.66
N THR A 15 5.16 -4.33 -10.57
CA THR A 15 5.52 -3.04 -9.96
C THR A 15 6.96 -3.08 -9.46
N ARG A 16 7.37 -4.17 -8.79
CA ARG A 16 8.77 -4.36 -8.36
C ARG A 16 9.74 -4.34 -9.53
N ALA A 17 9.41 -5.05 -10.62
CA ALA A 17 10.22 -5.03 -11.83
C ALA A 17 10.31 -3.63 -12.46
N LYS A 18 9.21 -2.86 -12.45
CA LYS A 18 9.18 -1.47 -12.94
C LYS A 18 10.12 -0.54 -12.16
N PHE A 19 10.21 -0.72 -10.84
CA PHE A 19 11.06 0.10 -9.98
C PHE A 19 12.44 -0.49 -9.70
N GLY A 20 12.76 -1.68 -10.24
CA GLY A 20 14.04 -2.35 -10.02
C GLY A 20 14.29 -2.79 -8.57
N VAL A 21 13.24 -2.92 -7.75
CA VAL A 21 13.37 -3.20 -6.31
C VAL A 21 13.23 -4.69 -5.98
N GLY A 22 14.05 -5.15 -5.03
CA GLY A 22 14.07 -6.53 -4.54
C GLY A 22 12.84 -6.91 -3.71
N ILE A 23 12.72 -8.19 -3.33
CA ILE A 23 11.62 -8.67 -2.47
C ILE A 23 11.71 -8.09 -1.06
N ASP A 24 12.92 -7.87 -0.57
CA ASP A 24 13.26 -7.29 0.73
C ASP A 24 13.35 -5.77 0.73
N GLU A 25 13.53 -5.16 -0.45
CA GLU A 25 13.80 -3.73 -0.59
C GLU A 25 12.51 -2.95 -0.88
N ALA A 26 12.01 -2.35 0.20
CA ALA A 26 11.12 -1.19 0.26
C ALA A 26 9.67 -1.33 -0.28
N PRO A 27 8.67 -1.09 0.59
CA PRO A 27 7.28 -0.80 0.20
C PRO A 27 7.11 0.56 -0.50
N GLU A 28 8.09 1.46 -0.38
CA GLU A 28 7.94 2.88 -0.72
C GLU A 28 7.71 3.17 -2.21
N PRO A 29 8.57 2.71 -3.14
CA PRO A 29 8.32 2.93 -4.58
C PRO A 29 7.10 2.16 -5.07
N VAL A 30 6.77 1.02 -4.44
CA VAL A 30 5.59 0.23 -4.78
C VAL A 30 4.30 0.94 -4.38
N PHE A 31 4.28 1.61 -3.23
CA PHE A 31 3.15 2.43 -2.80
C PHE A 31 3.09 3.80 -3.49
N ALA A 32 4.14 4.23 -4.19
CA ALA A 32 4.09 5.40 -5.06
C ALA A 32 3.23 5.15 -6.31
N ASP A 33 3.09 3.90 -6.75
CA ASP A 33 2.33 3.55 -7.95
C ASP A 33 0.81 3.52 -7.69
N ALA A 34 0.07 4.33 -8.44
CA ALA A 34 -1.38 4.47 -8.30
C ALA A 34 -2.15 3.18 -8.63
N GLU A 35 -1.63 2.34 -9.53
CA GLU A 35 -2.24 1.05 -9.86
C GLU A 35 -2.11 0.05 -8.70
N MET A 36 -1.07 0.19 -7.87
CA MET A 36 -0.88 -0.59 -6.65
C MET A 36 -1.68 -0.08 -5.46
N ARG A 37 -1.89 1.23 -5.32
CA ARG A 37 -2.66 1.81 -4.19
C ARG A 37 -4.09 1.27 -4.11
N ARG A 38 -4.77 1.15 -5.26
CA ARG A 38 -6.16 0.67 -5.33
C ARG A 38 -6.38 -0.73 -4.73
N PRO A 39 -5.67 -1.79 -5.17
CA PRO A 39 -5.88 -3.13 -4.63
C PRO A 39 -5.42 -3.28 -3.18
N ILE A 40 -4.42 -2.50 -2.74
CA ILE A 40 -3.98 -2.52 -1.35
C ILE A 40 -5.01 -1.85 -0.45
N ALA A 41 -5.59 -0.72 -0.87
CA ALA A 41 -6.67 -0.06 -0.12
C ALA A 41 -7.90 -0.98 0.00
N TRP A 42 -8.23 -1.71 -1.07
CA TRP A 42 -9.28 -2.72 -1.04
C TRP A 42 -8.96 -3.85 -0.04
N ARG A 43 -7.73 -4.38 -0.07
CA ARG A 43 -7.28 -5.42 0.89
C ARG A 43 -7.29 -4.95 2.33
N ILE A 44 -6.79 -3.75 2.62
CA ILE A 44 -6.82 -3.18 3.99
C ILE A 44 -8.26 -3.08 4.51
N SER A 45 -9.22 -2.85 3.62
CA SER A 45 -10.63 -2.74 3.99
C SER A 45 -11.32 -4.10 4.18
N HIS A 46 -10.89 -5.15 3.46
CA HIS A 46 -11.56 -6.46 3.47
C HIS A 46 -10.81 -7.55 4.23
N ASP A 47 -9.49 -7.42 4.40
CA ASP A 47 -8.62 -8.38 5.06
C ASP A 47 -8.07 -7.79 6.39
N PRO A 48 -8.42 -8.39 7.55
CA PRO A 48 -8.01 -7.88 8.85
C PRO A 48 -6.50 -8.07 9.12
N GLY A 49 -5.82 -8.97 8.40
CA GLY A 49 -4.36 -9.11 8.46
C GLY A 49 -3.67 -7.90 7.83
N CYS A 50 -4.08 -7.53 6.61
CA CYS A 50 -3.61 -6.35 5.90
C CYS A 50 -3.92 -5.07 6.69
N ARG A 51 -5.10 -4.97 7.30
CA ARG A 51 -5.46 -3.85 8.16
C ARG A 51 -4.50 -3.69 9.35
N ARG A 52 -4.22 -4.79 10.07
CA ARG A 52 -3.30 -4.76 11.22
C ARG A 52 -1.89 -4.36 10.80
N GLN A 53 -1.43 -4.82 9.65
CA GLN A 53 -0.09 -4.49 9.15
C GLN A 53 0.02 -3.02 8.74
N ALA A 54 -1.01 -2.46 8.10
CA ALA A 54 -1.08 -1.04 7.78
C ALA A 54 -1.14 -0.16 9.05
N LEU A 55 -1.93 -0.56 10.06
CA LEU A 55 -1.95 0.12 11.37
C LEU A 55 -0.61 0.04 12.09
N HIS A 56 0.07 -1.11 12.00
CA HIS A 56 1.38 -1.29 12.60
C HIS A 56 2.43 -0.40 11.93
N ASP A 57 2.40 -0.28 10.60
CA ASP A 57 3.27 0.67 9.86
C ASP A 57 2.97 2.12 10.26
N LEU A 58 1.68 2.50 10.31
CA LEU A 58 1.25 3.83 10.79
C LEU A 58 1.75 4.11 12.22
N LYS A 59 1.61 3.13 13.14
CA LYS A 59 2.06 3.28 14.53
C LYS A 59 3.59 3.35 14.66
N ARG A 60 4.33 2.63 13.81
CA ARG A 60 5.79 2.57 13.85
C ARG A 60 6.45 3.79 13.18
N LYS A 61 5.89 4.24 12.05
CA LYS A 61 6.46 5.32 11.22
C LYS A 61 5.81 6.68 11.45
N GLY A 62 4.61 6.71 12.04
CA GLY A 62 3.86 7.93 12.31
C GLY A 62 3.68 8.77 11.06
N GLU A 63 4.20 10.00 11.10
CA GLU A 63 4.14 10.96 10.00
C GLU A 63 4.93 10.54 8.75
N THR A 64 5.80 9.54 8.84
CA THR A 64 6.51 8.98 7.67
C THR A 64 5.81 7.76 7.06
N SER A 65 4.63 7.36 7.56
CA SER A 65 3.88 6.24 6.99
C SER A 65 3.22 6.62 5.65
N PHE A 66 3.07 5.61 4.79
CA PHE A 66 2.27 5.68 3.56
C PHE A 66 0.76 5.68 3.84
N PHE A 67 0.37 5.39 5.07
CA PHE A 67 -1.01 5.33 5.49
C PHE A 67 -1.33 6.52 6.39
N VAL A 68 -2.59 6.92 6.37
CA VAL A 68 -3.16 7.88 7.32
C VAL A 68 -4.54 7.36 7.72
N GLU A 69 -4.90 7.55 8.99
CA GLU A 69 -6.25 7.27 9.45
C GLU A 69 -7.09 8.55 9.35
N ILE A 70 -8.17 8.48 8.58
CA ILE A 70 -9.14 9.57 8.39
C ILE A 70 -10.50 9.00 8.75
N ASP A 71 -11.17 9.59 9.74
CA ASP A 71 -12.49 9.15 10.23
C ASP A 71 -12.55 7.64 10.57
N GLY A 72 -11.49 7.13 11.22
CA GLY A 72 -11.38 5.70 11.58
C GLY A 72 -11.18 4.75 10.40
N ARG A 73 -10.87 5.28 9.21
CA ARG A 73 -10.55 4.50 8.00
C ARG A 73 -9.11 4.76 7.58
N LEU A 74 -8.36 3.69 7.35
CA LEU A 74 -7.03 3.76 6.75
C LEU A 74 -7.13 4.14 5.28
N ARG A 75 -6.41 5.18 4.90
CA ARG A 75 -6.25 5.68 3.54
C ARG A 75 -4.76 5.70 3.22
N PHE A 76 -4.42 5.64 1.94
CA PHE A 76 -3.08 6.04 1.53
C PHE A 76 -2.95 7.54 1.74
N ARG A 77 -1.84 7.96 2.34
CA ARG A 77 -1.42 9.35 2.30
C ARG A 77 -1.16 9.68 0.83
N GLU A 78 -1.93 10.61 0.29
CA GLU A 78 -1.60 11.17 -1.01
C GLU A 78 -0.22 11.84 -0.84
N ALA A 79 0.79 11.30 -1.53
CA ALA A 79 2.02 12.05 -1.72
C ALA A 79 1.58 13.38 -2.36
N GLY A 80 1.76 14.47 -1.63
CA GLY A 80 1.26 15.77 -2.04
C GLY A 80 1.66 16.04 -3.49
N LYS A 81 0.68 16.44 -4.29
CA LYS A 81 0.93 17.52 -5.23
C LYS A 81 1.44 18.69 -4.38
N ASP A 82 2.75 18.86 -4.34
CA ASP A 82 3.30 20.19 -4.11
C ASP A 82 3.08 20.93 -5.44
N ASP A 83 2.39 22.07 -5.35
CA ASP A 83 2.02 22.99 -6.43
C ASP A 83 3.26 23.60 -7.11
#